data_AF-A0A074JWS9-F1
#
_entry.id   AF-A0A074JWS9-F1
#
_cell.length_a   1.000
_cell.length_b   1.000
_cell.length_c   1.000
_cell.angle_alpha   90.00
_cell.angle_beta   90.00
_cell.angle_gamma   90.00
#
_symmetry.space_group_name_H-M   'P 1'
#
loop_
_entity.id
_entity.type
_entity.pdbx_description
1 polymer ?
#
loop_
_entity_poly.entity_id
_entity_poly.type
_entity_poly.pdbx_seq_one_letter_code
_entity_poly.pdbx_strand_id
1 'polypeptide(L)'
;MITLEDVEDMSALSRAEIDALSEHEHLSAYDATLLGEYMMHVHHGPQKVNEMICDDIRTALHADNVPQAHELFAVLRAFLAEHPDAARGAS
;
A
#
# COMPACT_ATOMS: atom_id res chain seq x y z
N MET A 1 -10.03 24.44 -6.29
CA MET A 1 -8.63 23.98 -6.30
C MET A 1 -8.66 22.58 -5.73
N ILE A 2 -8.07 21.59 -6.39
CA ILE A 2 -8.06 20.22 -5.88
C ILE A 2 -7.09 20.14 -4.71
N THR A 3 -7.52 19.53 -3.61
CA THR A 3 -6.76 19.38 -2.36
C THR A 3 -6.18 17.96 -2.25
N LEU A 4 -5.32 17.70 -1.26
CA LEU A 4 -4.77 16.35 -1.05
C LEU A 4 -5.88 15.33 -0.75
N GLU A 5 -6.85 15.70 0.10
CA GLU A 5 -8.01 14.86 0.41
C GLU A 5 -8.82 14.51 -0.85
N ASP A 6 -8.99 15.46 -1.79
CA ASP A 6 -9.67 15.19 -3.06
C ASP A 6 -8.91 14.18 -3.93
N VAL A 7 -7.56 14.16 -3.85
CA VAL A 7 -6.71 13.23 -4.64
C VAL A 7 -6.66 11.85 -3.99
N GLU A 8 -6.59 11.78 -2.66
CA GLU A 8 -6.67 10.54 -1.89
C GLU A 8 -8.03 9.85 -2.07
N ASP A 9 -9.12 10.61 -2.03
CA ASP A 9 -10.48 10.09 -2.15
C ASP A 9 -10.83 9.59 -3.57
N MET A 10 -10.04 10.00 -4.58
CA MET A 10 -10.16 9.51 -5.96
C MET A 10 -9.24 8.32 -6.27
N SER A 11 -8.32 7.99 -5.36
CA SER A 11 -7.39 6.88 -5.55
C SER A 11 -8.11 5.55 -5.40
N ALA A 12 -7.65 4.54 -6.14
CA ALA A 12 -8.02 3.15 -5.92
C ALA A 12 -7.49 2.57 -4.60
N LEU A 13 -6.73 3.34 -3.82
CA LEU A 13 -6.17 2.96 -2.53
C LEU A 13 -6.76 3.81 -1.40
N SER A 14 -6.95 3.18 -0.25
CA SER A 14 -7.28 3.85 1.00
C SER A 14 -6.08 4.62 1.58
N ARG A 15 -6.37 5.60 2.45
CA ARG A 15 -5.33 6.40 3.12
C ARG A 15 -4.29 5.56 3.87
N ALA A 16 -4.72 4.47 4.50
CA ALA A 16 -3.79 3.60 5.24
C ALA A 16 -2.85 2.83 4.29
N GLU A 17 -3.28 2.52 3.07
CA GLU A 17 -2.44 1.91 2.05
C GLU A 17 -1.50 2.95 1.42
N ILE A 18 -1.97 4.19 1.23
CA ILE A 18 -1.14 5.32 0.78
C ILE A 18 -0.05 5.63 1.81
N ASP A 19 -0.39 5.66 3.10
CA ASP A 19 0.57 5.87 4.19
C ASP A 19 1.63 4.76 4.19
N ALA A 20 1.22 3.50 4.04
CA ALA A 20 2.16 2.37 3.96
C ALA A 20 3.14 2.54 2.77
N LEU A 21 2.66 2.97 1.60
CA LEU A 21 3.52 3.24 0.43
C LEU A 21 4.45 4.43 0.65
N SER A 22 3.93 5.48 1.28
CA SER A 22 4.69 6.70 1.62
C SER A 22 5.86 6.36 2.53
N GLU A 23 5.64 5.54 3.55
CA GLU A 23 6.68 5.09 4.47
C GLU A 23 7.71 4.17 3.78
N HIS A 24 7.24 3.19 3.01
CA HIS A 24 8.10 2.21 2.32
C HIS A 24 9.07 2.86 1.32
N GLU A 25 8.53 3.71 0.44
CA GLU A 25 9.30 4.32 -0.65
C GLU A 25 9.93 5.67 -0.25
N HIS A 26 9.72 6.12 1.00
CA HIS A 26 10.13 7.43 1.49
C HIS A 26 9.61 8.60 0.64
N LEU A 27 8.37 8.50 0.21
CA LEU A 27 7.68 9.48 -0.63
C LEU A 27 6.80 10.40 0.20
N SER A 28 6.44 11.56 -0.35
CA SER A 28 5.35 12.36 0.22
C SER A 28 4.01 11.64 0.03
N ALA A 29 3.01 11.92 0.88
CA ALA A 29 1.67 11.34 0.72
C ALA A 29 1.07 11.58 -0.67
N TYR A 30 1.32 12.76 -1.24
CA TYR A 30 0.89 13.08 -2.61
C TYR A 30 1.56 12.18 -3.65
N ASP A 31 2.89 12.01 -3.57
CA ASP A 31 3.63 11.16 -4.52
C ASP A 31 3.28 9.67 -4.34
N ALA A 32 3.05 9.23 -3.10
CA ALA A 32 2.61 7.88 -2.77
C ALA A 32 1.22 7.58 -3.33
N THR A 33 0.30 8.55 -3.28
CA THR A 33 -1.04 8.45 -3.89
C THR A 33 -0.92 8.25 -5.41
N LEU A 34 -0.07 9.05 -6.07
CA LEU A 34 0.16 8.92 -7.51
C LEU A 34 0.83 7.59 -7.89
N LEU A 35 1.82 7.15 -7.09
CA LEU A 35 2.47 5.85 -7.29
C LEU A 35 1.47 4.71 -7.16
N GLY A 36 0.67 4.74 -6.10
CA GLY A 36 -0.34 3.74 -5.82
C GLY A 36 -1.40 3.66 -6.93
N GLU A 37 -1.94 4.80 -7.34
CA GLU A 37 -2.87 4.89 -8.46
C GLU A 37 -2.25 4.32 -9.75
N TYR A 38 -1.01 4.72 -10.07
CA TYR A 38 -0.28 4.18 -11.21
C TYR A 38 -0.10 2.66 -11.13
N MET A 39 0.23 2.13 -9.95
CA MET A 39 0.38 0.69 -9.74
C MET A 39 -0.92 -0.07 -10.02
N MET A 40 -2.09 0.51 -9.76
CA MET A 40 -3.36 -0.16 -10.06
C MET A 40 -3.64 -0.31 -11.57
N HIS A 41 -2.99 0.48 -12.43
CA HIS A 41 -3.20 0.45 -13.89
C HIS A 41 -2.12 -0.30 -14.67
N VAL A 42 -1.03 -0.70 -14.03
CA VAL A 42 0.07 -1.42 -14.68
C VAL A 42 0.05 -2.92 -14.42
N HIS A 43 0.55 -3.68 -15.39
CA HIS A 43 0.65 -5.12 -15.27
C HIS A 43 1.52 -5.49 -14.06
N HIS A 44 0.99 -6.37 -13.20
CA HIS A 44 1.57 -6.77 -11.92
C HIS A 44 1.76 -5.66 -10.87
N GLY A 45 1.17 -4.47 -11.06
CA GLY A 45 1.32 -3.38 -10.10
C GLY A 45 0.65 -3.64 -8.75
N PRO A 46 -0.59 -4.18 -8.68
CA PRO A 46 -1.18 -4.54 -7.39
C PRO A 46 -0.37 -5.59 -6.61
N GLN A 47 0.28 -6.52 -7.32
CA GLN A 47 1.18 -7.51 -6.72
C GLN A 47 2.41 -6.84 -6.11
N LYS A 48 2.96 -5.79 -6.73
CA LYS A 48 4.06 -5.02 -6.15
C LYS A 48 3.66 -4.28 -4.88
N VAL A 49 2.47 -3.68 -4.86
CA VAL A 49 1.92 -3.04 -3.65
C VAL A 49 1.77 -4.07 -2.52
N ASN A 50 1.28 -5.27 -2.84
CA ASN A 50 1.24 -6.38 -1.89
C ASN A 50 2.62 -6.75 -1.34
N GLU A 51 3.63 -6.85 -2.22
CA GLU A 51 5.02 -7.14 -1.86
C GLU A 51 5.61 -6.07 -0.92
N MET A 52 5.42 -4.78 -1.22
CA MET A 52 5.87 -3.66 -0.38
C MET A 52 5.32 -3.78 1.05
N ILE A 53 4.00 -3.95 1.18
CA ILE A 53 3.35 -4.07 2.50
C ILE A 53 3.84 -5.33 3.23
N CYS A 54 4.04 -6.46 2.53
CA CYS A 54 4.58 -7.68 3.13
C CYS A 54 6.03 -7.50 3.62
N ASP A 55 6.84 -6.75 2.89
CA ASP A 55 8.22 -6.45 3.24
C ASP A 55 8.30 -5.55 4.49
N ASP A 56 7.41 -4.59 4.64
CA ASP A 56 7.31 -3.76 5.86
C ASP A 56 6.83 -4.56 7.06
N ILE A 57 5.85 -5.46 6.88
CA ILE A 57 5.44 -6.39 7.95
C ILE A 57 6.65 -7.20 8.40
N ARG A 58 7.44 -7.74 7.46
CA ARG A 58 8.64 -8.53 7.78
C ARG A 58 9.67 -7.69 8.53
N THR A 59 9.87 -6.44 8.11
CA THR A 59 10.78 -5.50 8.75
C THR A 59 10.35 -5.17 10.18
N ALA A 60 9.07 -4.86 10.39
CA ALA A 60 8.49 -4.61 11.71
C ALA A 60 8.61 -5.83 12.63
N LEU A 61 8.35 -7.03 12.12
CA LEU A 61 8.52 -8.28 12.88
C LEU A 61 9.99 -8.54 13.25
N HIS A 62 10.94 -8.30 12.35
CA HIS A 62 12.37 -8.42 12.64
C HIS A 62 12.85 -7.41 13.69
N ALA A 63 12.18 -6.27 13.80
CA ALA A 63 12.46 -5.25 14.81
C ALA A 63 11.71 -5.47 16.15
N ASP A 64 11.00 -6.60 16.31
CA ASP A 64 10.09 -6.87 17.43
C ASP A 64 8.99 -5.81 17.61
N ASN A 65 8.69 -5.02 16.57
CA ASN A 65 7.62 -4.02 16.55
C ASN A 65 6.28 -4.65 16.16
N VAL A 66 5.78 -5.52 17.04
CA VAL A 66 4.51 -6.23 16.87
C VAL A 66 3.31 -5.29 16.63
N PRO A 67 3.18 -4.13 17.30
CA PRO A 67 2.10 -3.18 17.02
C PRO A 67 2.06 -2.72 15.56
N GLN A 68 3.20 -2.29 15.02
CA GLN A 68 3.31 -1.85 13.62
C GLN A 68 3.01 -2.99 12.65
N ALA A 69 3.54 -4.19 12.91
CA ALA A 69 3.25 -5.35 12.08
C ALA A 69 1.75 -5.69 12.04
N HIS A 70 1.04 -5.52 13.17
CA HIS A 70 -0.40 -5.74 13.25
C HIS A 70 -1.19 -4.69 12.46
N GLU A 71 -0.79 -3.42 12.54
CA GLU A 71 -1.39 -2.34 11.75
C GLU A 71 -1.22 -2.59 10.24
N LEU A 72 0.00 -2.86 9.79
CA LEU A 72 0.29 -3.18 8.39
C LEU A 72 -0.43 -4.45 7.90
N PHE A 73 -0.61 -5.46 8.77
CA PHE A 73 -1.40 -6.63 8.42
C PHE A 73 -2.89 -6.31 8.21
N ALA A 74 -3.45 -5.37 8.98
CA ALA A 74 -4.81 -4.91 8.77
C ALA A 74 -4.94 -4.17 7.43
N VAL A 75 -3.95 -3.35 7.07
CA VAL A 75 -3.84 -2.68 5.76
C VAL A 75 -3.78 -3.70 4.64
N LEU A 76 -2.87 -4.69 4.72
CA LEU A 76 -2.73 -5.76 3.73
C LEU A 76 -4.05 -6.52 3.51
N ARG A 77 -4.77 -6.81 4.60
CA ARG A 77 -6.05 -7.52 4.52
C ARG A 77 -7.12 -6.70 3.81
N ALA A 78 -7.19 -5.38 4.06
CA ALA A 78 -8.10 -4.50 3.35
C ALA A 78 -7.76 -4.46 1.86
N PHE A 79 -6.48 -4.25 1.54
CA PHE A 79 -5.97 -4.23 0.17
C PHE A 79 -6.34 -5.49 -0.62
N LEU A 80 -6.12 -6.67 -0.05
CA LEU A 80 -6.46 -7.94 -0.71
C LEU A 80 -7.96 -8.21 -0.83
N ALA A 81 -8.79 -7.57 -0.01
CA ALA A 81 -10.24 -7.66 -0.15
C ALA A 81 -10.74 -6.89 -1.37
N GLU A 82 -10.10 -5.76 -1.69
CA GLU A 82 -10.42 -4.93 -2.85
C GLU A 82 -9.68 -5.38 -4.12
N HIS A 83 -8.47 -5.94 -3.96
CA HIS A 83 -7.59 -6.40 -5.04
C HIS A 83 -7.19 -7.88 -4.86
N PRO A 84 -8.13 -8.84 -5.03
CA PRO A 84 -7.87 -10.26 -4.77
C PRO A 84 -6.85 -10.88 -5.75
N ASP A 85 -6.65 -10.27 -6.92
CA ASP A 85 -5.64 -10.64 -7.90
C ASP A 85 -4.21 -10.31 -7.45
N ALA A 86 -4.03 -9.33 -6.54
CA ALA A 86 -2.74 -8.99 -5.96
C ALA A 86 -2.13 -10.14 -5.13
N ALA A 87 -2.95 -11.04 -4.57
CA ALA A 87 -2.48 -12.19 -3.82
C ALA A 87 -1.90 -13.31 -4.70
N ARG A 88 -2.14 -13.29 -6.02
CA ARG A 88 -1.68 -14.35 -6.92
C ARG A 88 -0.24 -14.08 -7.31
N GLY A 89 0.66 -14.84 -6.69
CA GLY A 89 2.08 -14.85 -6.98
C GLY A 89 2.38 -15.03 -8.47
N ALA A 90 3.43 -14.35 -8.91
CA ALA A 90 4.04 -14.38 -10.24
C ALA A 90 3.72 -15.67 -11.03
N SER A 91 3.07 -15.50 -12.19
CA SER A 91 3.20 -16.46 -13.28
C SER A 91 4.53 -16.26 -14.00
#